data_AF-A0A329M8B6-F1
#
_entry.id   AF-A0A329M8B6-F1
#
_cell.length_a   1.000
_cell.length_b   1.000
_cell.length_c   1.000
_cell.angle_alpha   90.00
_cell.angle_beta   90.00
_cell.angle_gamma   90.00
#
_symmetry.space_group_name_H-M   'P 1'
#
loop_
_entity.id
_entity.type
_entity.pdbx_description
1 polymer ?
#
loop_
_entity_poly.entity_id
_entity_poly.type
_entity_poly.pdbx_seq_one_letter_code
_entity_poly.pdbx_strand_id
1 'polypeptide(L)'
;MEIIRRVTTSQKAIAFTFDDGPNPIYTPQLLDIFEAVSGHATFFMTGKQIELYPETALDVHVRKHEIGNHSYSHPYMTQLVSILLFHDGFGDRSQTIEAVRILTKELTEEGYQLVTVNELLQMSES
;
A
#
# COMPACT_ATOMS: atom_id res chain seq x y z
N MET A 1 0.23 17.39 1.99
CA MET A 1 1.09 16.22 1.73
C MET A 1 2.21 16.59 0.74
N GLU A 2 3.46 16.15 0.96
CA GLU A 2 4.57 16.36 0.01
C GLU A 2 4.83 15.06 -0.76
N ILE A 3 4.89 15.12 -2.09
CA ILE A 3 5.22 13.96 -2.92
C ILE A 3 6.74 13.77 -2.92
N ILE A 4 7.21 12.71 -2.27
CA ILE A 4 8.64 12.36 -2.25
C ILE A 4 8.98 11.63 -3.54
N ARG A 5 9.71 12.29 -4.43
CA ARG A 5 10.24 11.70 -5.68
C ARG A 5 11.73 11.34 -5.60
N ARG A 6 12.44 11.93 -4.64
CA ARG A 6 13.87 11.74 -4.39
C ARG A 6 14.23 12.16 -2.98
N VAL A 7 15.32 11.63 -2.47
CA VAL A 7 15.94 12.06 -1.21
C VAL A 7 17.37 12.50 -1.50
N THR A 8 17.77 13.67 -1.02
CA THR A 8 19.16 14.13 -1.12
C THR A 8 20.00 13.40 -0.08
N THR A 9 21.05 12.72 -0.52
CA THR A 9 22.00 12.02 0.35
C THR A 9 23.43 12.16 -0.18
N SER A 10 24.41 12.15 0.72
CA SER A 10 25.84 12.09 0.38
C SER A 10 26.30 10.66 0.04
N GLN A 11 25.48 9.65 0.33
CA GLN A 11 25.75 8.25 0.03
C GLN A 11 25.26 7.90 -1.38
N LYS A 12 26.00 7.05 -2.10
CA LYS A 12 25.57 6.53 -3.41
C LYS A 12 24.52 5.43 -3.20
N ALA A 13 23.24 5.79 -3.21
CA ALA A 13 22.14 4.87 -2.98
C ALA A 13 21.03 5.04 -4.03
N ILE A 14 20.38 3.94 -4.39
CA ILE A 14 19.18 3.88 -5.25
C ILE A 14 18.19 2.93 -4.60
N ALA A 15 16.93 3.31 -4.52
CA ALA A 15 15.84 2.44 -4.08
C ALA A 15 15.10 1.89 -5.31
N PHE A 16 14.93 0.58 -5.37
CA PHE A 16 14.10 -0.08 -6.37
C PHE A 16 12.72 -0.35 -5.78
N THR A 17 11.68 0.01 -6.53
CA THR A 17 10.29 -0.21 -6.15
C THR A 17 9.55 -0.93 -7.26
N PHE A 18 8.67 -1.86 -6.90
CA PHE A 18 7.85 -2.63 -7.85
C PHE A 18 6.39 -2.60 -7.41
N ASP A 19 5.49 -2.32 -8.35
CA ASP A 19 4.05 -2.20 -8.11
C ASP A 19 3.31 -3.47 -8.61
N ASP A 20 2.01 -3.56 -8.30
CA ASP A 20 1.05 -4.58 -8.79
C ASP A 20 1.27 -6.04 -8.38
N GLY A 21 2.36 -6.36 -7.68
CA GLY A 21 2.66 -7.73 -7.23
C GLY A 21 1.78 -8.25 -6.09
N PRO A 22 2.05 -9.48 -5.58
CA PRO A 22 3.06 -10.42 -6.08
C PRO A 22 2.64 -11.11 -7.38
N ASN A 23 3.62 -11.42 -8.25
CA ASN A 23 3.44 -12.26 -9.42
C ASN A 23 4.21 -13.59 -9.21
N PRO A 24 3.56 -14.76 -9.31
CA PRO A 24 4.18 -16.03 -8.93
C PRO A 24 5.31 -16.48 -9.87
N ILE A 25 5.43 -15.89 -11.07
CA ILE A 25 6.46 -16.23 -12.05
C ILE A 25 7.63 -15.24 -11.95
N TYR A 26 7.33 -13.95 -11.88
CA TYR A 26 8.36 -12.90 -11.98
C TYR A 26 8.89 -12.42 -10.63
N THR A 27 8.07 -12.38 -9.58
CA THR A 27 8.54 -11.95 -8.26
C THR A 27 9.70 -12.82 -7.75
N PRO A 28 9.67 -14.15 -7.83
CA PRO A 28 10.82 -14.98 -7.41
C PRO A 28 12.11 -14.66 -8.18
N GLN A 29 12.02 -14.40 -9.49
CA GLN A 29 13.18 -14.04 -10.31
C GLN A 29 13.79 -12.69 -9.89
N LEU A 30 12.96 -11.71 -9.52
CA LEU A 30 13.44 -10.44 -8.98
C LEU A 30 14.17 -10.66 -7.66
N LEU A 31 13.61 -11.48 -6.76
CA LEU A 31 14.25 -11.80 -5.49
C LEU A 31 15.63 -12.46 -5.70
N ASP A 32 15.77 -13.37 -6.68
CA ASP A 32 17.05 -14.01 -7.03
C ASP A 32 18.10 -13.01 -7.52
N ILE A 33 17.68 -12.01 -8.31
CA ILE A 33 18.58 -10.95 -8.78
C ILE A 33 19.10 -10.12 -7.60
N PHE A 34 18.24 -9.77 -6.64
CA PHE A 34 18.64 -8.98 -5.48
C PHE A 34 19.50 -9.79 -4.49
N GLU A 35 19.20 -11.07 -4.28
CA GLU A 35 20.01 -11.94 -3.43
C GLU A 35 21.44 -12.09 -3.98
N ALA A 36 21.61 -12.22 -5.30
CA ALA A 36 22.92 -12.35 -5.93
C ALA A 36 23.86 -11.16 -5.68
N VAL A 37 23.30 -10.00 -5.32
CA VAL A 37 24.05 -8.78 -5.01
C VAL A 37 23.91 -8.34 -3.55
N SER A 38 23.36 -9.19 -2.68
CA SER A 38 23.05 -8.89 -1.28
C SER A 38 22.25 -7.59 -1.11
N GLY A 39 21.34 -7.33 -2.05
CA GLY A 39 20.51 -6.13 -2.10
C GLY A 39 19.07 -6.37 -1.64
N HIS A 40 18.34 -5.27 -1.47
CA HIS A 40 16.92 -5.27 -1.10
C HIS A 40 16.13 -4.29 -1.96
N ALA A 41 14.81 -4.43 -1.95
CA ALA A 41 13.85 -3.63 -2.70
C ALA A 41 12.53 -3.53 -1.93
N THR A 42 11.67 -2.60 -2.35
CA THR A 42 10.32 -2.42 -1.82
C THR A 42 9.30 -2.88 -2.86
N PHE A 43 8.38 -3.76 -2.48
CA PHE A 43 7.31 -4.26 -3.35
C PHE A 43 5.97 -3.69 -2.86
N PHE A 44 5.41 -2.75 -3.60
CA PHE A 44 4.06 -2.26 -3.39
C PHE A 44 3.08 -3.28 -3.98
N MET A 45 2.50 -4.10 -3.11
CA MET A 45 1.67 -5.23 -3.49
C MET A 45 0.17 -4.94 -3.37
N THR A 46 -0.63 -5.55 -4.24
CA THR A 46 -2.08 -5.49 -4.16
C THR A 46 -2.63 -6.61 -3.27
N GLY A 47 -3.66 -6.31 -2.47
CA GLY A 47 -4.28 -7.31 -1.61
C GLY A 47 -4.81 -8.54 -2.36
N LYS A 48 -5.42 -8.34 -3.54
CA LYS A 48 -5.95 -9.40 -4.40
C LYS A 48 -4.86 -10.37 -4.85
N GLN A 49 -3.67 -9.87 -5.19
CA GLN A 49 -2.56 -10.73 -5.60
C GLN A 49 -1.94 -11.48 -4.41
N ILE A 50 -1.89 -10.85 -3.24
CA ILE A 50 -1.43 -11.53 -2.00
C ILE A 50 -2.36 -12.70 -1.65
N GLU A 51 -3.67 -12.55 -1.79
CA GLU A 51 -4.63 -13.65 -1.55
C GLU A 51 -4.46 -14.81 -2.52
N LEU A 52 -4.17 -14.52 -3.80
CA LEU A 52 -3.94 -15.54 -4.82
C LEU A 52 -2.59 -16.25 -4.63
N TYR A 53 -1.56 -15.52 -4.19
CA TYR A 53 -0.18 -15.98 -4.11
C TYR A 53 0.47 -15.66 -2.76
N PRO A 54 -0.08 -16.16 -1.64
CA PRO A 54 0.39 -15.81 -0.29
C PRO A 54 1.82 -16.30 -0.04
N GLU A 55 2.19 -17.45 -0.62
CA GLU A 55 3.56 -17.99 -0.52
C GLU A 55 4.59 -17.07 -1.19
N THR A 56 4.23 -16.46 -2.33
CA THR A 56 5.11 -15.50 -3.01
C THR A 56 5.27 -14.22 -2.19
N ALA A 57 4.20 -13.72 -1.57
CA ALA A 57 4.30 -12.57 -0.65
C ALA A 57 5.15 -12.91 0.59
N LEU A 58 5.01 -14.11 1.14
CA LEU A 58 5.82 -14.57 2.27
C LEU A 58 7.30 -14.65 1.90
N ASP A 59 7.64 -15.16 0.71
CA ASP A 59 9.02 -15.24 0.23
C ASP A 59 9.68 -13.85 0.14
N VAL A 60 8.95 -12.84 -0.35
CA VAL A 60 9.42 -11.43 -0.33
C VAL A 60 9.81 -11.00 1.08
N HIS A 61 8.96 -11.26 2.08
CA HIS A 61 9.24 -10.91 3.48
C HIS A 61 10.42 -11.69 4.06
N VAL A 62 10.47 -13.01 3.84
CA VAL A 62 11.51 -13.90 4.36
C VAL A 62 12.89 -13.49 3.83
N ARG A 63 12.97 -13.09 2.56
CA ARG A 63 14.20 -12.60 1.89
C ARG A 63 14.51 -11.13 2.19
N LYS A 64 13.89 -10.54 3.23
CA LYS A 64 14.20 -9.21 3.79
C LYS A 64 13.91 -8.03 2.87
N HIS A 65 13.01 -8.22 1.91
CA HIS A 65 12.44 -7.10 1.16
C HIS A 65 11.29 -6.45 1.95
N GLU A 66 11.00 -5.20 1.62
CA GLU A 66 9.87 -4.48 2.19
C GLU A 66 8.61 -4.74 1.35
N ILE A 67 7.46 -4.86 2.02
CA ILE A 67 6.14 -4.92 1.36
C ILE A 67 5.38 -3.64 1.71
N GLY A 68 5.09 -2.84 0.67
CA GLY A 68 4.24 -1.67 0.73
C GLY A 68 2.82 -1.98 0.26
N ASN A 69 1.85 -1.12 0.60
CA ASN A 69 0.46 -1.26 0.16
C ASN A 69 0.26 -0.62 -1.23
N HIS A 70 -0.34 -1.36 -2.17
CA HIS A 70 -0.71 -0.85 -3.50
C HIS A 70 -2.20 -1.00 -3.79
N SER A 71 -3.05 -0.68 -2.81
CA SER A 71 -4.49 -0.94 -2.78
C SER A 71 -4.84 -2.43 -2.78
N TYR A 72 -6.14 -2.77 -2.83
CA TYR A 72 -6.58 -4.16 -2.87
C TYR A 72 -6.62 -4.73 -4.29
N SER A 73 -7.18 -4.00 -5.26
CA SER A 73 -7.46 -4.53 -6.61
C SER A 73 -6.87 -3.67 -7.75
N HIS A 74 -6.05 -2.68 -7.41
CA HIS A 74 -5.52 -1.68 -8.34
C HIS A 74 -6.62 -0.95 -9.14
N PRO A 75 -7.63 -0.35 -8.48
CA PRO A 75 -8.60 0.47 -9.19
C PRO A 75 -8.00 1.83 -9.56
N TYR A 76 -8.63 2.53 -10.51
CA TYR A 76 -8.38 3.96 -10.70
C TYR A 76 -8.81 4.72 -9.44
N MET A 77 -7.85 5.04 -8.57
CA MET A 77 -8.10 5.69 -7.27
C MET A 77 -8.76 7.06 -7.41
N THR A 78 -8.65 7.72 -8.57
CA THR A 78 -9.33 8.98 -8.88
C THR A 78 -10.82 8.83 -9.25
N GLN A 79 -11.35 7.60 -9.30
CA GLN A 79 -12.71 7.30 -9.76
C GLN A 79 -13.52 6.42 -8.79
N LEU A 80 -13.03 6.11 -7.59
CA LEU A 80 -13.78 5.31 -6.62
C LEU A 80 -14.13 6.07 -5.33
N VAL A 81 -15.43 6.20 -5.10
CA VAL A 81 -16.07 6.30 -3.78
C VAL A 81 -15.69 5.02 -3.02
N SER A 82 -14.85 5.07 -1.99
CA SER A 82 -14.26 3.83 -1.46
C SER A 82 -13.92 3.88 0.03
N ILE A 83 -14.37 2.84 0.72
CA ILE A 83 -14.26 2.65 2.17
C ILE A 83 -12.78 2.61 2.58
N LEU A 84 -12.39 3.42 3.56
CA LEU A 84 -11.06 3.40 4.17
C LEU A 84 -11.08 2.51 5.43
N LEU A 85 -10.16 1.55 5.52
CA LEU A 85 -10.04 0.63 6.65
C LEU A 85 -8.75 0.90 7.43
N PHE A 86 -8.88 1.07 8.75
CA PHE A 86 -7.75 1.22 9.68
C PHE A 86 -7.80 0.13 10.75
N HIS A 87 -6.64 -0.32 11.22
CA HIS A 87 -6.55 -1.21 12.38
C HIS A 87 -6.28 -0.38 13.65
N ASP A 88 -7.23 -0.38 14.60
CA ASP A 88 -7.18 0.41 15.84
C ASP A 88 -6.84 -0.41 17.10
N GLY A 89 -6.69 -1.74 16.99
CA GLY A 89 -6.33 -2.62 18.11
C GLY A 89 -4.82 -2.72 18.41
N PHE A 90 -4.47 -2.84 19.71
CA PHE A 90 -3.13 -3.06 20.31
C PHE A 90 -2.08 -1.94 20.07
N GLY A 91 -1.02 -1.84 20.90
CA GLY A 91 0.17 -1.00 20.63
C GLY A 91 -0.04 0.53 20.58
N ASP A 92 0.98 1.27 20.12
CA ASP A 92 0.90 2.71 19.85
C ASP A 92 0.23 2.97 18.49
N ARG A 93 -0.71 3.91 18.46
CA ARG A 93 -1.56 4.26 17.31
C ARG A 93 -1.58 5.77 17.01
N SER A 94 -0.63 6.52 17.56
CA SER A 94 -0.46 7.96 17.31
C SER A 94 -0.42 8.30 15.81
N GLN A 95 0.22 7.46 15.01
CA GLN A 95 0.29 7.61 13.55
C GLN A 95 -1.06 7.38 12.85
N THR A 96 -1.85 6.40 13.30
CA THR A 96 -3.22 6.17 12.77
C THR A 96 -4.11 7.37 13.05
N ILE A 97 -4.03 7.93 14.26
CA ILE A 97 -4.79 9.12 14.63
C ILE A 97 -4.40 10.32 13.76
N GLU A 98 -3.11 10.52 13.50
CA GLU A 98 -2.67 11.65 12.67
C GLU A 98 -3.05 11.46 11.19
N ALA A 99 -2.96 10.22 10.67
CA ALA A 99 -3.42 9.90 9.33
C ALA A 99 -4.93 10.17 9.19
N VAL A 100 -5.76 9.72 10.12
CA VAL A 100 -7.22 9.97 10.12
C VAL A 100 -7.52 11.46 10.25
N ARG A 101 -6.75 12.21 11.04
CA ARG A 101 -6.91 13.67 11.16
C ARG A 101 -6.68 14.38 9.82
N ILE A 102 -5.60 14.04 9.13
CA ILE A 102 -5.26 14.63 7.83
C ILE A 102 -6.34 14.24 6.80
N LEU A 103 -6.66 12.96 6.71
CA LEU A 103 -7.60 12.43 5.71
C LEU A 103 -9.02 12.97 5.89
N THR A 104 -9.54 13.01 7.13
CA THR A 104 -10.90 13.54 7.34
C THR A 104 -10.99 15.02 6.99
N LYS A 105 -9.93 15.80 7.21
CA LYS A 105 -9.86 17.20 6.81
C LYS A 105 -9.82 17.34 5.28
N GLU A 106 -8.85 16.70 4.62
CA GLU A 106 -8.68 16.84 3.16
C GLU A 106 -9.92 16.34 2.39
N LEU A 107 -10.47 15.19 2.77
CA LEU A 107 -11.65 14.62 2.11
C LEU A 107 -12.92 15.46 2.31
N THR A 108 -13.12 16.05 3.49
CA THR A 108 -14.27 16.94 3.69
C THR A 108 -14.12 18.26 2.96
N GLU A 109 -12.90 18.81 2.85
CA GLU A 109 -12.58 19.99 2.03
C GLU A 109 -12.81 19.72 0.53
N GLU A 110 -12.58 18.50 0.08
CA GLU A 110 -12.87 18.04 -1.30
C GLU A 110 -14.36 17.71 -1.54
N GLY A 111 -15.21 17.81 -0.52
CA GLY A 111 -16.66 17.62 -0.64
C GLY A 111 -17.15 16.18 -0.44
N TYR A 112 -16.28 15.26 0.00
CA TYR A 112 -16.70 13.90 0.36
C TYR A 112 -17.47 13.89 1.68
N GLN A 113 -18.54 13.10 1.73
CA GLN A 113 -19.25 12.79 2.97
C GLN A 113 -18.61 11.57 3.64
N LEU A 114 -18.24 11.70 4.91
CA LEU A 114 -17.71 10.60 5.71
C LEU A 114 -18.89 9.82 6.30
N VAL A 115 -19.15 8.64 5.75
CA VAL A 115 -20.32 7.82 6.06
C VAL A 115 -19.90 6.40 6.46
N THR A 116 -20.75 5.73 7.22
CA THR A 116 -20.60 4.31 7.52
C THR A 116 -20.80 3.46 6.26
N VAL A 117 -20.32 2.21 6.29
CA VAL A 117 -20.54 1.25 5.19
C VAL A 117 -22.03 1.06 4.89
N ASN A 118 -22.88 1.01 5.91
CA ASN A 118 -24.32 0.86 5.73
C ASN A 118 -24.96 2.07 5.04
N GLU A 119 -24.58 3.29 5.43
CA GLU A 119 -25.05 4.52 4.76
C GLU A 119 -24.57 4.57 3.31
N LEU A 120 -23.31 4.20 3.04
CA LEU A 120 -22.78 4.14 1.68
C LEU A 120 -23.52 3.10 0.80
N LEU A 121 -23.87 1.94 1.36
CA LEU A 121 -24.66 0.92 0.66
C LEU A 121 -26.07 1.42 0.33
N GLN A 122 -26.72 2.12 1.27
CA GLN A 122 -28.05 2.72 1.04
C GLN A 122 -28.02 3.79 -0.06
N MET A 123 -26.92 4.54 -0.20
CA MET A 123 -26.72 5.51 -1.27
C MET A 123 -26.54 4.86 -2.66
N SER A 124 -26.14 3.58 -2.71
CA SER A 124 -25.92 2.85 -3.97
C SER A 124 -27.19 2.21 -4.56
N GLU A 125 -28.27 2.12 -3.77
CA GLU A 125 -29.56 1.56 -4.18
C GLU A 125 -30.55 2.63 -4.70
N SER A 126 -30.09 3.87 -4.92
CA SER A 126 -30.88 5.03 -5.36
C SER A 126 -30.60 5.44 -6.80
#